data_AF-A0AAF5PHJ9-F1
#
_entry.id   AF-A0AAF5PHJ9-F1
#
_cell.length_a   1.000
_cell.length_b   1.000
_cell.length_c   1.000
_cell.angle_alpha   90.00
_cell.angle_beta   90.00
_cell.angle_gamma   90.00
#
_symmetry.space_group_name_H-M   'P 1'
#
loop_
_entity.id
_entity.type
_entity.pdbx_description
1 polymer ?
#
loop_
_entity_poly.entity_id
_entity_poly.type
_entity_poly.pdbx_seq_one_letter_code
_entity_poly.pdbx_strand_id
1 'polypeptide(L)'
;MVCFILFLTETLSDVGFYEDSGDIDFCTKISMKLYRDDCSSALCRLDGWTCVFARVVSTEPLEVEDAAGRLLLSRIAEDVSTEDVHSDDYCYLLLDTTVRPIRCTRITVVPVEIAPLAHYQLKLVRDLEEKQFSLRL
;
A
#
# COMPACT_ATOMS: atom_id res chain seq x y z
N MET A 1 -8.83 14.82 -9.86
CA MET A 1 -8.68 13.51 -10.54
C MET A 1 -7.22 13.16 -10.90
N VAL A 2 -6.22 13.86 -10.34
CA VAL A 2 -4.80 13.72 -10.69
C VAL A 2 -4.00 12.98 -9.60
N CYS A 3 -4.42 13.04 -8.32
CA CYS A 3 -3.70 12.39 -7.21
C CYS A 3 -3.67 10.85 -7.28
N PHE A 4 -4.75 10.20 -7.73
CA PHE A 4 -4.83 8.74 -7.80
C PHE A 4 -3.92 8.16 -8.90
N ILE A 5 -3.85 8.86 -10.03
CA ILE A 5 -2.98 8.45 -11.15
C ILE A 5 -1.53 8.71 -10.77
N LEU A 6 -1.18 9.85 -10.16
CA LEU A 6 0.19 10.12 -9.72
C LEU A 6 0.68 9.12 -8.67
N PHE A 7 -0.13 8.78 -7.67
CA PHE A 7 0.24 7.78 -6.67
C PHE A 7 0.48 6.41 -7.29
N LEU A 8 -0.37 5.99 -8.24
CA LEU A 8 -0.19 4.74 -8.99
C LEU A 8 0.98 4.78 -9.98
N THR A 9 1.23 5.89 -10.67
CA THR A 9 2.32 5.99 -11.65
C THR A 9 3.67 6.07 -10.97
N GLU A 10 3.81 6.82 -9.88
CA GLU A 10 5.06 6.87 -9.09
C GLU A 10 5.36 5.51 -8.45
N THR A 11 4.37 4.86 -7.83
CA THR A 11 4.59 3.53 -7.22
C THR A 11 4.83 2.44 -8.27
N LEU A 12 4.33 2.56 -9.50
CA LEU A 12 4.65 1.60 -10.57
C LEU A 12 5.99 1.88 -11.27
N SER A 13 6.51 3.11 -11.25
CA SER A 13 7.81 3.43 -11.83
C SER A 13 8.99 3.13 -10.90
N ASP A 14 8.82 3.20 -9.57
CA ASP A 14 9.94 3.23 -8.61
C ASP A 14 10.14 2.00 -7.71
N VAL A 15 9.40 0.88 -7.87
CA VAL A 15 9.80 -0.38 -7.20
C VAL A 15 10.89 -1.10 -7.98
N GLY A 16 11.97 -0.39 -8.30
CA GLY A 16 13.22 -0.94 -8.78
C GLY A 16 14.29 -0.69 -7.74
N PHE A 17 14.58 -1.67 -6.89
CA PHE A 17 15.78 -1.60 -6.07
C PHE A 17 17.00 -1.80 -6.98
N TYR A 18 17.84 -0.77 -7.09
CA TYR A 18 19.21 -0.92 -7.56
C TYR A 18 20.03 -1.43 -6.37
N GLU A 19 20.20 -2.75 -6.25
CA GLU A 19 21.30 -3.28 -5.44
C GLU A 19 22.59 -3.11 -6.23
N ASP A 20 23.40 -2.12 -5.84
CA ASP A 20 24.74 -1.89 -6.37
C ASP A 20 25.71 -2.95 -5.81
N SER A 21 25.55 -4.19 -6.25
CA SER A 21 26.57 -5.22 -6.11
C SER A 21 27.39 -5.22 -7.41
N GLY A 22 28.54 -4.56 -7.37
CA GLY A 22 29.52 -4.61 -8.44
C GLY A 22 29.93 -6.04 -8.72
N ASP A 23 29.38 -6.60 -9.80
CA ASP A 23 30.06 -7.36 -10.85
C ASP A 23 29.04 -8.23 -11.62
N ILE A 24 28.90 -7.93 -12.91
CA ILE A 24 28.47 -8.82 -14.00
C ILE A 24 27.01 -9.35 -13.91
N ASP A 25 26.08 -8.64 -14.56
CA ASP A 25 25.28 -9.08 -15.72
C ASP A 25 23.94 -8.31 -15.81
N PHE A 26 23.49 -8.08 -17.02
CA PHE A 26 22.39 -7.21 -17.43
C PHE A 26 21.07 -7.44 -16.64
N CYS A 27 20.65 -6.41 -15.89
CA CYS A 27 19.25 -5.99 -15.75
C CYS A 27 18.24 -7.07 -15.33
N THR A 28 18.49 -7.80 -14.23
CA THR A 28 17.39 -8.46 -13.53
C THR A 28 16.64 -7.40 -12.74
N LYS A 29 15.76 -6.64 -13.40
CA LYS A 29 14.77 -5.82 -12.69
C LYS A 29 13.91 -6.80 -11.88
N ILE A 30 14.22 -6.95 -10.59
CA ILE A 30 13.36 -7.69 -9.66
C ILE A 30 12.11 -6.83 -9.54
N SER A 31 11.16 -7.04 -10.45
CA SER A 31 9.85 -6.41 -10.40
C SER A 31 9.14 -7.01 -9.20
N MET A 32 9.30 -6.40 -8.02
CA MET A 32 8.52 -6.79 -6.86
C MET A 32 7.04 -6.61 -7.20
N LYS A 33 6.24 -7.60 -6.85
CA LYS A 33 4.80 -7.55 -7.09
C LYS A 33 4.19 -6.52 -6.16
N LEU A 34 3.37 -5.64 -6.74
CA LEU A 34 2.55 -4.67 -6.02
C LEU A 34 1.10 -5.15 -6.02
N TYR A 35 0.57 -5.40 -4.82
CA TYR A 35 -0.81 -5.82 -4.60
C TYR A 35 -1.66 -4.65 -4.10
N ARG A 36 -2.99 -4.80 -4.19
CA ARG A 36 -3.98 -3.83 -3.70
C ARG A 36 -4.95 -4.53 -2.75
N ASP A 37 -4.47 -4.76 -1.54
CA ASP A 37 -5.19 -5.58 -0.57
C ASP A 37 -6.04 -4.73 0.39
N ASP A 38 -6.94 -5.40 1.12
CA ASP A 38 -7.53 -4.87 2.37
C ASP A 38 -6.62 -5.19 3.57
N CYS A 39 -6.94 -4.62 4.73
CA CYS A 39 -6.16 -4.83 5.96
C CYS A 39 -5.99 -6.32 6.28
N SER A 40 -7.05 -7.12 6.15
CA SER A 40 -7.01 -8.56 6.44
C SER A 40 -6.14 -9.33 5.45
N SER A 41 -6.27 -9.03 4.16
CA SER A 41 -5.50 -9.66 3.09
C SER A 41 -4.01 -9.27 3.15
N ALA A 42 -3.70 -8.03 3.53
CA ALA A 42 -2.32 -7.57 3.72
C ALA A 42 -1.58 -8.35 4.83
N LEU A 43 -2.28 -8.76 5.90
CA LEU A 43 -1.71 -9.59 6.97
C LEU A 43 -1.30 -11.00 6.48
N CYS A 44 -2.03 -11.54 5.50
CA CYS A 44 -1.80 -12.87 4.94
C CYS A 44 -0.68 -12.91 3.88
N ARG A 45 -0.27 -11.77 3.32
CA ARG A 45 0.77 -11.69 2.27
C ARG A 45 2.16 -11.97 2.81
N LEU A 46 2.92 -12.84 2.16
CA LEU A 46 4.30 -13.18 2.55
C LEU A 46 5.35 -12.65 1.55
N ASP A 47 4.92 -12.04 0.45
CA ASP A 47 5.76 -11.59 -0.64
C ASP A 47 5.32 -10.23 -1.19
N GLY A 48 6.30 -9.45 -1.64
CA GLY A 48 6.08 -8.19 -2.34
C GLY A 48 5.55 -7.06 -1.46
N TRP A 49 5.04 -6.05 -2.14
CA TRP A 49 4.47 -4.86 -1.52
C TRP A 49 2.96 -4.85 -1.70
N THR A 50 2.25 -4.28 -0.75
CA THR A 50 0.81 -4.11 -0.86
C THR A 50 0.40 -2.70 -0.50
N CYS A 51 -0.56 -2.17 -1.26
CA CYS A 51 -1.16 -0.88 -1.01
C CYS A 51 -2.54 -1.07 -0.36
N VAL A 52 -2.74 -0.45 0.80
CA VAL A 52 -3.98 -0.50 1.58
C VAL A 52 -4.56 0.91 1.68
N PHE A 53 -5.88 1.04 1.50
CA PHE A 53 -6.61 2.27 1.81
C PHE A 53 -7.40 2.06 3.08
N ALA A 54 -7.08 2.81 4.12
CA ALA A 54 -7.65 2.63 5.45
C ALA A 54 -7.81 3.98 6.17
N ARG A 55 -8.65 3.98 7.19
CA ARG A 55 -8.80 5.09 8.13
C ARG A 55 -7.84 4.91 9.31
N VAL A 56 -7.18 5.97 9.73
CA VAL A 56 -6.31 5.98 10.90
C VAL A 56 -7.15 5.92 12.17
N VAL A 57 -6.90 4.93 13.00
CA VAL A 57 -7.53 4.75 14.32
C VAL A 57 -6.67 5.41 15.39
N SER A 58 -5.36 5.15 15.35
CA SER A 58 -4.37 5.66 16.30
C SER A 58 -3.07 5.96 15.56
N THR A 59 -2.33 6.97 16.01
CA THR A 59 -1.03 7.36 15.45
C THR A 59 0.14 6.81 16.27
N GLU A 60 -0.06 6.51 17.55
CA GLU A 60 0.95 5.95 18.45
C GLU A 60 0.38 4.82 19.34
N PRO A 61 0.62 3.53 18.99
CA PRO A 61 1.19 3.05 17.74
C PRO A 61 0.26 3.30 16.55
N LEU A 62 0.82 3.32 15.34
CA LEU A 62 0.03 3.50 14.11
C LEU A 62 -0.89 2.30 13.91
N GLU A 63 -2.20 2.55 14.04
CA GLU A 63 -3.25 1.57 13.81
C GLU A 63 -4.21 2.13 12.76
N VAL A 64 -4.52 1.31 11.76
CA VAL A 64 -5.44 1.67 10.69
C VAL A 64 -6.53 0.62 10.56
N GLU A 65 -7.70 1.02 10.08
CA GLU A 65 -8.83 0.13 9.83
C GLU A 65 -9.50 0.37 8.49
N ASP A 66 -9.95 -0.72 7.88
CA ASP A 66 -10.85 -0.69 6.73
C ASP A 66 -12.08 -1.57 7.01
N ALA A 67 -12.91 -1.80 5.98
CA ALA A 67 -14.11 -2.62 6.14
C ALA A 67 -13.82 -4.10 6.42
N ALA A 68 -12.61 -4.59 6.12
CA ALA A 68 -12.23 -5.99 6.27
C ALA A 68 -11.52 -6.27 7.59
N GLY A 69 -10.90 -5.28 8.23
CA GLY A 69 -10.23 -5.46 9.51
C GLY A 69 -9.36 -4.29 9.94
N ARG A 70 -8.44 -4.58 10.87
CA ARG A 70 -7.50 -3.63 11.45
C ARG A 70 -6.06 -4.08 11.24
N LEU A 71 -5.17 -3.11 11.13
CA LEU A 71 -3.75 -3.35 10.92
C LEU A 71 -2.93 -2.47 11.87
N LEU A 72 -2.22 -3.13 12.79
CA LEU A 72 -1.29 -2.49 13.72
C LEU A 72 0.10 -2.46 13.09
N LEU A 73 0.59 -1.27 12.80
CA LEU A 73 1.89 -1.02 12.17
C LEU A 73 2.90 -0.59 13.23
N SER A 74 3.61 -1.58 13.77
CA SER A 74 4.68 -1.36 14.76
C SER A 74 6.03 -1.00 14.15
N ARG A 75 6.17 -1.09 12.82
CA ARG A 75 7.37 -0.67 12.08
C ARG A 75 6.99 0.30 10.97
N ILE A 76 7.53 1.50 11.08
CA ILE A 76 7.43 2.56 10.08
C ILE A 76 8.85 2.82 9.60
N ALA A 77 9.05 2.97 8.29
CA ALA A 77 10.37 3.29 7.74
C ALA A 77 10.82 4.68 8.22
N GLU A 78 12.13 4.86 8.42
CA GLU A 78 12.70 6.06 9.06
C GLU A 78 12.44 7.35 8.27
N ASP A 79 12.21 7.23 6.96
CA ASP A 79 11.91 8.30 6.02
C ASP A 79 10.41 8.67 5.95
N VAL A 80 9.55 7.94 6.65
CA VAL A 80 8.10 8.20 6.67
C VAL A 80 7.75 9.09 7.86
N SER A 81 7.44 10.36 7.57
CA SER A 81 6.86 11.26 8.56
C SER A 81 5.40 10.88 8.85
N THR A 82 5.06 10.82 10.14
CA THR A 82 3.68 10.64 10.64
C THR A 82 3.16 11.89 11.34
N GLU A 83 3.90 13.00 11.30
CA GLU A 83 3.57 14.23 12.04
C GLU A 83 2.24 14.85 11.59
N ASP A 84 1.94 14.76 10.29
CA ASP A 84 0.71 15.29 9.67
C ASP A 84 -0.42 14.25 9.60
N VAL A 85 -0.23 13.07 10.20
CA VAL A 85 -1.24 12.01 10.22
C VAL A 85 -2.04 12.14 11.50
N HIS A 86 -3.37 12.24 11.39
CA HIS A 86 -4.26 12.34 12.53
C HIS A 86 -5.24 11.17 12.60
N SER A 87 -5.75 10.90 13.80
CA SER A 87 -6.89 9.99 13.95
C SER A 87 -8.05 10.46 13.08
N ASP A 88 -8.77 9.50 12.52
CA ASP A 88 -9.87 9.66 11.55
C ASP A 88 -9.47 10.08 10.13
N ASP A 89 -8.19 10.33 9.86
CA ASP A 89 -7.73 10.56 8.48
C ASP A 89 -7.86 9.29 7.65
N TYR A 90 -8.24 9.46 6.37
CA TYR A 90 -8.11 8.40 5.38
C TYR A 90 -6.73 8.46 4.76
N CYS A 91 -6.08 7.31 4.57
CA CYS A 91 -4.75 7.27 3.97
C CYS A 91 -4.54 6.05 3.07
N TYR A 92 -3.63 6.23 2.12
CA TYR A 92 -2.96 5.12 1.43
C TYR A 92 -1.71 4.74 2.20
N LEU A 93 -1.56 3.45 2.48
CA LEU A 93 -0.36 2.88 3.07
C LEU A 93 0.29 1.95 2.05
N LEU A 94 1.58 2.17 1.80
CA LEU A 94 2.42 1.21 1.12
C LEU A 94 3.11 0.36 2.18
N LEU A 95 2.89 -0.94 2.11
CA LEU A 95 3.36 -1.91 3.09
C LEU A 95 4.32 -2.89 2.44
N ASP A 96 5.47 -3.07 3.05
CA ASP A 96 6.41 -4.12 2.72
C ASP A 96 6.07 -5.39 3.51
N THR A 97 5.55 -6.39 2.80
CA THR A 97 5.11 -7.66 3.39
C THR A 97 6.19 -8.74 3.37
N THR A 98 7.37 -8.44 2.83
CA THR A 98 8.52 -9.37 2.86
C THR A 98 9.19 -9.42 4.24
N VAL A 99 8.96 -8.40 5.06
CA VAL A 99 9.49 -8.29 6.43
C VAL A 99 8.40 -8.52 7.47
N ARG A 100 8.80 -8.98 8.67
CA ARG A 100 7.91 -9.18 9.83
C ARG A 100 8.49 -8.55 11.11
N PRO A 101 7.71 -7.74 11.86
CA PRO A 101 6.35 -7.26 11.56
C PRO A 101 6.30 -6.43 10.26
N ILE A 102 5.12 -6.38 9.61
CA ILE A 102 4.92 -5.65 8.35
C ILE A 102 5.42 -4.21 8.51
N ARG A 103 6.21 -3.74 7.56
CA ARG A 103 6.78 -2.39 7.60
C ARG A 103 5.98 -1.46 6.70
N CYS A 104 5.54 -0.33 7.25
CA CYS A 104 5.00 0.75 6.46
C CYS A 104 6.14 1.55 5.82
N THR A 105 6.15 1.62 4.49
CA THR A 105 7.21 2.30 3.72
C THR A 105 6.76 3.63 3.14
N ARG A 106 5.45 3.88 3.06
CA ARG A 106 4.90 5.18 2.66
C ARG A 106 3.50 5.35 3.22
N ILE A 107 3.19 6.55 3.68
CA ILE A 107 1.84 6.96 4.07
C ILE A 107 1.47 8.18 3.24
N THR A 108 0.23 8.24 2.77
CA THR A 108 -0.29 9.39 2.04
C THR A 108 -1.71 9.66 2.51
N VAL A 109 -1.86 10.76 3.26
CA VAL A 109 -3.16 11.22 3.74
C VAL A 109 -3.99 11.68 2.55
N VAL A 110 -5.26 11.28 2.57
CA VAL A 110 -6.26 11.56 1.56
C VAL A 110 -7.28 12.52 2.17
N PRO A 111 -7.44 13.73 1.59
CA PRO A 111 -8.44 14.68 2.05
C PRO A 111 -9.83 14.07 2.13
N VAL A 112 -10.56 14.40 3.20
CA VAL A 112 -11.88 13.81 3.50
C VAL A 112 -12.89 14.01 2.37
N GLU A 113 -12.78 15.11 1.62
CA GLU A 113 -13.66 15.45 0.50
C GLU A 113 -13.53 14.46 -0.66
N ILE A 114 -12.36 13.83 -0.81
CA ILE A 114 -12.09 12.86 -1.89
C ILE A 114 -12.02 11.42 -1.40
N ALA A 115 -12.14 11.17 -0.09
CA ALA A 115 -12.14 9.82 0.47
C ALA A 115 -13.24 8.90 -0.12
N PRO A 116 -14.49 9.36 -0.38
CA PRO A 116 -15.50 8.53 -1.03
C PRO A 116 -15.12 8.11 -2.46
N LEU A 117 -14.46 9.02 -3.19
CA LEU A 117 -13.97 8.74 -4.55
C LEU A 117 -12.84 7.71 -4.49
N ALA A 118 -11.89 7.89 -3.56
CA ALA A 118 -10.77 6.99 -3.36
C ALA A 118 -11.24 5.56 -3.02
N HIS A 119 -12.22 5.45 -2.12
CA HIS A 119 -12.86 4.19 -1.76
C HIS A 119 -13.56 3.53 -2.94
N TYR A 120 -14.33 4.31 -3.72
CA TYR A 120 -15.01 3.82 -4.92
C TYR A 120 -14.03 3.30 -5.98
N GLN A 121 -12.92 4.01 -6.21
CA GLN A 121 -11.90 3.60 -7.17
C GLN A 121 -11.21 2.29 -6.75
N LEU A 122 -10.91 2.13 -5.46
CA LEU A 122 -10.33 0.87 -4.97
C LEU A 122 -11.30 -0.30 -5.14
N LYS A 123 -12.58 -0.08 -4.84
CA LYS A 123 -13.63 -1.10 -5.04
C LYS A 123 -13.71 -1.53 -6.51
N LEU A 124 -13.70 -0.58 -7.44
CA LEU A 124 -13.72 -0.90 -8.88
C LEU A 124 -12.54 -1.79 -9.30
N VAL A 125 -11.34 -1.54 -8.77
CA VAL A 125 -10.15 -2.35 -9.09
C VAL A 125 -10.30 -3.77 -8.54
N ARG A 126 -10.76 -3.92 -7.29
CA ARG A 126 -11.00 -5.24 -6.69
C ARG A 126 -12.06 -6.04 -7.46
N ASP A 127 -13.19 -5.41 -7.78
CA ASP A 127 -14.26 -6.04 -8.56
C ASP A 127 -13.76 -6.49 -9.96
N LEU A 128 -12.82 -5.77 -10.56
CA LEU A 128 -12.22 -6.14 -11.85
C LEU A 128 -11.25 -7.32 -11.71
N GLU A 129 -10.42 -7.34 -10.66
CA GLU A 129 -9.51 -8.44 -10.37
C GLU A 129 -10.27 -9.75 -10.07
N GLU A 130 -11.37 -9.68 -9.30
CA GLU A 130 -12.27 -10.82 -9.04
C GLU A 130 -12.94 -11.36 -10.31
N LYS A 131 -13.43 -10.47 -11.19
CA LYS A 131 -14.01 -10.86 -12.47
C LYS A 131 -12.97 -11.49 -13.40
N GLN A 132 -11.76 -10.94 -13.43
CA GLN A 132 -10.68 -11.48 -14.26
C GLN A 132 -10.23 -12.86 -13.77
N PHE A 133 -10.21 -13.09 -12.45
CA PHE A 133 -9.93 -14.40 -11.88
C PHE A 133 -11.04 -15.41 -12.20
N SER A 134 -12.30 -14.98 -12.10
CA SER A 134 -13.48 -15.82 -12.40
C SER A 134 -13.59 -16.21 -13.89
N LEU A 135 -13.06 -15.40 -14.80
CA LEU A 135 -13.00 -15.69 -16.24
C LEU A 135 -11.82 -16.59 -16.64
N ARG A 136 -10.90 -16.86 -15.71
CA ARG A 136 -9.72 -17.72 -15.93
C ARG A 136 -9.85 -19.12 -15.31
N LEU A 137 -10.95 -19.37 -14.61
CA LEU A 137 -11.37 -20.69 -14.11
C LEU A 137 -12.35 -21.33 -15.12
#